data_AF-A0A5C4LFW8-F1
#
_entry.id   AF-A0A5C4LFW8-F1
#
_cell.length_a   1.000
_cell.length_b   1.000
_cell.length_c   1.000
_cell.angle_alpha   90.00
_cell.angle_beta   90.00
_cell.angle_gamma   90.00
#
_symmetry.space_group_name_H-M   'P 1'
#
loop_
_entity.id
_entity.type
_entity.pdbx_description
1 polymer ?
#
loop_
_entity_poly.entity_id
_entity_poly.type
_entity_poly.pdbx_seq_one_letter_code
_entity_poly.pdbx_strand_id
1 'polypeptide(L)' 'MASATVTRGDEVVFDRLDLADALGIWRNAKGRVVGIHGQDGRTPTIDVAFDGHEVLQRYLPDLFRRVQ' A
#
# COMPACT_ATOMS: atom_id res chain seq x y z
N MET A 1 6.22 -7.90 -15.54
CA MET A 1 6.19 -8.32 -14.12
C MET A 1 4.74 -8.37 -13.72
N ALA A 2 4.27 -9.50 -13.20
CA ALA A 2 2.86 -9.64 -12.79
C ALA A 2 2.63 -8.71 -11.59
N SER A 3 1.82 -7.67 -11.77
CA SER A 3 1.32 -6.85 -10.67
C SER A 3 0.61 -7.82 -9.73
N ALA A 4 1.21 -8.09 -8.57
CA ALA A 4 0.57 -8.89 -7.54
C ALA A 4 -0.77 -8.20 -7.27
N THR A 5 -1.87 -8.88 -7.56
CA THR A 5 -3.20 -8.29 -7.48
C THR A 5 -3.50 -8.07 -6.00
N VAL A 6 -3.16 -6.87 -5.51
CA VAL A 6 -3.48 -6.43 -4.15
C VAL A 6 -4.99 -6.21 -4.09
N THR A 7 -5.63 -6.84 -3.11
CA THR A 7 -7.08 -6.78 -2.91
C THR A 7 -7.42 -6.08 -1.60
N ARG A 8 -8.66 -5.56 -1.50
CA ARG A 8 -9.13 -4.93 -0.27
C ARG A 8 -9.11 -5.96 0.85
N GLY A 9 -8.51 -5.57 1.98
CA GLY A 9 -8.31 -6.44 3.13
C GLY A 9 -6.94 -7.09 3.19
N ASP A 10 -6.14 -7.06 2.12
CA ASP A 10 -4.78 -7.58 2.16
C ASP A 10 -3.90 -6.78 3.12
N GLU A 11 -3.03 -7.50 3.83
CA GLU A 11 -1.97 -6.90 4.62
C GLU A 11 -0.76 -6.66 3.73
N VAL A 12 -0.16 -5.47 3.86
CA VAL A 12 0.95 -5.02 3.04
C VAL A 12 1.99 -4.32 3.91
N VAL A 13 3.26 -4.39 3.51
CA VAL A 13 4.36 -3.59 4.05
C VAL A 13 4.95 -2.74 2.93
N PHE A 14 5.71 -1.70 3.27
CA PHE A 14 6.47 -0.96 2.27
C PHE A 14 7.54 -1.85 1.65
N ASP A 15 7.55 -1.95 0.31
CA ASP A 15 8.66 -2.55 -0.42
C ASP A 15 9.84 -1.57 -0.50
N ARG A 16 9.52 -0.26 -0.51
CA ARG A 16 10.48 0.84 -0.50
C ARG A 16 10.68 1.43 0.90
N LEU A 17 11.78 1.06 1.54
CA LEU A 17 12.17 1.52 2.88
C LEU A 17 12.41 3.03 2.94
N ASP A 18 12.87 3.65 1.85
CA ASP A 18 13.10 5.10 1.78
C ASP A 18 11.80 5.91 1.85
N LEU A 19 10.71 5.37 1.30
CA LEU A 19 9.39 5.97 1.37
C LEU A 19 8.79 5.85 2.79
N ALA A 20 8.98 4.70 3.44
CA ALA A 20 8.54 4.49 4.81
C ALA A 20 9.21 5.50 5.76
N ASP A 21 10.54 5.65 5.65
CA ASP A 21 11.32 6.60 6.46
C ASP A 21 10.89 8.06 6.19
N ALA A 22 10.61 8.44 4.93
CA ALA A 22 10.13 9.78 4.59
C ALA A 22 8.72 10.09 5.15
N LEU A 23 7.87 9.07 5.28
CA LEU A 23 6.52 9.18 5.86
C LEU A 23 6.52 9.06 7.38
N GLY A 24 7.67 8.78 8.01
CA GLY A 24 7.77 8.49 9.44
C GLY A 24 7.07 7.20 9.84
N ILE A 25 6.74 6.33 8.88
CA ILE A 25 6.11 5.04 9.13
C ILE A 25 7.22 4.04 9.42
N TRP A 26 7.11 3.31 10.54
CA TRP A 26 8.11 2.32 10.91
C TRP A 26 8.36 1.31 9.78
N ARG A 27 9.64 0.99 9.54
CA ARG A 27 10.13 0.11 8.45
C ARG A 27 9.43 -1.26 8.32
N ASN A 28 8.77 -1.73 9.38
CA ASN A 28 8.02 -3.00 9.43
C ASN A 28 6.53 -2.80 9.74
N ALA A 29 6.02 -1.58 9.61
CA ALA A 29 4.61 -1.30 9.85
C ALA A 29 3.78 -2.06 8.82
N LYS A 30 2.85 -2.86 9.32
CA LYS A 30 1.88 -3.58 8.52
C LYS A 30 0.69 -2.66 8.29
N GLY A 31 0.41 -2.40 7.03
CA GLY A 31 -0.76 -1.68 6.58
C GLY A 31 -1.82 -2.64 6.06
N ARG A 32 -3.10 -2.26 6.16
CA ARG A 32 -4.20 -3.00 5.55
C ARG A 32 -4.78 -2.19 4.40
N VAL A 33 -5.00 -2.84 3.26
CA VAL A 33 -5.62 -2.20 2.11
C VAL A 33 -7.10 -1.98 2.41
N VAL A 34 -7.52 -0.72 2.46
CA VAL A 34 -8.90 -0.31 2.79
C VAL A 34 -9.67 0.20 1.58
N GLY A 35 -8.97 0.57 0.51
CA GLY A 35 -9.57 1.08 -0.72
C GLY A 35 -8.74 0.70 -1.95
N ILE A 36 -9.42 0.54 -3.08
CA ILE A 36 -8.80 0.34 -4.39
C ILE A 36 -9.52 1.26 -5.36
N HIS A 37 -8.76 2.09 -6.06
CA HIS A 37 -9.24 3.06 -7.02
C HIS A 37 -8.60 2.76 -8.37
N GLY A 38 -9.42 2.35 -9.33
CA GLY A 38 -8.92 1.92 -10.62
C GLY A 38 -10.06 1.43 -11.48
N GLN A 39 -10.82 2.38 -12.03
CA GLN A 39 -11.62 2.17 -13.22
C GLN A 39 -11.05 3.08 -14.32
N ASP A 40 -11.10 2.62 -15.56
CA ASP A 40 -10.75 3.36 -16.79
C ASP A 40 -9.28 3.33 -17.25
N GLY A 41 -8.65 2.14 -17.27
CA GLY A 41 -7.44 1.89 -18.07
C GLY A 41 -6.15 2.58 -17.57
N ARG A 42 -6.19 3.21 -16.39
CA ARG A 42 -5.03 3.75 -15.67
C ARG A 42 -4.52 2.75 -14.64
N THR A 43 -3.27 2.91 -14.23
CA THR A 43 -2.68 2.13 -13.13
C THR A 43 -3.56 2.29 -11.89
N PRO A 44 -4.07 1.18 -11.31
CA PRO A 44 -4.89 1.26 -10.11
C PRO A 44 -4.05 1.82 -8.96
N THR A 45 -4.70 2.58 -8.09
CA THR A 45 -4.13 3.08 -6.83
C THR A 45 -4.88 2.45 -5.66
N ILE A 46 -4.24 2.40 -4.50
CA ILE A 46 -4.79 1.79 -3.30
C ILE A 46 -4.70 2.74 -2.12
N ASP A 47 -5.63 2.56 -1.20
CA ASP A 47 -5.60 3.20 0.11
C ASP A 47 -5.17 2.18 1.14
N VAL A 48 -4.20 2.53 1.98
CA VAL A 48 -3.60 1.64 2.98
C VAL A 48 -3.66 2.31 4.35
N ALA A 49 -4.32 1.65 5.29
CA ALA A 49 -4.36 2.06 6.69
C ALA A 49 -3.21 1.42 7.46
N PHE A 50 -2.32 2.23 8.01
CA PHE A 50 -1.23 1.78 8.88
C PHE A 50 -1.58 2.03 10.34
N ASP A 51 -1.25 1.09 11.21
CA ASP A 51 -1.54 1.21 12.63
C ASP A 51 -0.81 2.42 13.24
N GLY A 52 -1.56 3.30 13.90
CA GLY A 52 -1.01 4.53 14.49
C GLY A 52 -0.69 5.65 13.51
N HIS A 53 -1.04 5.52 12.21
CA HIS A 53 -0.82 6.55 11.19
C HIS A 53 -2.10 6.86 10.42
N GLU A 54 -2.12 8.01 9.74
CA GLU A 54 -3.21 8.34 8.82
C GLU A 54 -3.26 7.34 7.65
N VAL A 55 -4.47 7.15 7.09
CA VAL A 55 -4.65 6.32 5.91
C VAL A 55 -3.94 6.96 4.73
N LEU A 56 -2.99 6.22 4.14
CA LEU A 56 -2.35 6.63 2.90
C LEU A 56 -3.34 6.43 1.76
N GLN A 57 -3.62 7.50 1.02
CA GLN A 57 -4.64 7.49 -0.03
C GLN A 57 -4.00 7.56 -1.42
N ARG A 58 -4.55 6.79 -2.37
CA ARG A 58 -4.19 6.82 -3.80
C ARG A 58 -2.71 6.53 -4.09
N TYR A 59 -2.09 5.63 -3.33
CA TYR A 59 -0.72 5.18 -3.60
C TYR A 59 -0.68 4.07 -4.65
N LEU A 60 0.45 3.93 -5.36
CA LEU A 60 0.64 2.83 -6.30
C LEU A 60 0.83 1.50 -5.55
N PRO A 61 0.17 0.41 -5.99
CA PRO A 61 0.32 -0.92 -5.39
C PRO A 61 1.77 -1.40 -5.36
N ASP A 62 2.55 -1.06 -6.39
CA ASP A 62 3.94 -1.49 -6.56
C ASP A 62 4.90 -0.92 -5.50
N LEU A 63 4.46 0.06 -4.69
CA LEU A 63 5.23 0.57 -3.55
C LEU A 63 5.15 -0.34 -2.32
N PHE A 64 4.24 -1.30 -2.36
CA PHE A 64 3.95 -2.20 -1.25
C PHE A 64 4.17 -3.65 -1.64
N ARG A 65 4.57 -4.44 -0.65
CA ARG A 65 4.68 -5.88 -0.72
C ARG A 65 3.57 -6.49 0.12
N ARG A 66 2.77 -7.39 -0.46
CA ARG A 66 1.78 -8.16 0.29
C ARG A 66 2.47 -9.08 1.29
N VAL A 67 1.97 -9.07 2.53
CA VAL A 67 2.32 -10.03 3.58
C VAL A 67 1.22 -11.09 3.59
N GLN A 68 1.61 -12.37 3.52
CA GLN A 68 0.70 -13.50 3.68
C GLN A 68 0.58 -13.89 5.14
#